data_AF-A0A5C8B0E7-F1
#
_entry.id   AF-A0A5C8B0E7-F1
#
_cell.length_a   1.000
_cell.length_b   1.000
_cell.length_c   1.000
_cell.angle_alpha   90.00
_cell.angle_beta   90.00
_cell.angle_gamma   90.00
#
_symmetry.space_group_name_H-M   'P 1'
#
loop_
_entity.id
_entity.type
_entity.pdbx_description
1 polymer ?
#
loop_
_entity_poly.entity_id
_entity_poly.type
_entity_poly.pdbx_seq_one_letter_code
_entity_poly.pdbx_strand_id
1 'polypeptide(L)'
;MISSYHIFAIYNNIFNQLQFWILTKASIKFKQKEIKIKFNVLVRLTTILGLFISTNLAVANETITVVATKFPNGDVLKITEPILKQQGYDLKIIEIPSYTGHGIVTEKGSTPQEIHNPNLQVLNGKYDANFFQPDIYLDEYNKLSGSNLADIGKIFYVPFAVYLSPNHKLESESLSILAKNHDGMTVGIPTSYIDAARALKLLEANHLISLNQGEQIPNISDITANPYHLHIIQVDNEVMPKLALNNSFDMIVMNSGRAYLKHLYITNSSLVENNPDRYSNVVVTTTKNQNSPKMKALVKALQSAEVRKFIQQNYKGVVKASF
;
A
#
# COMPACT_ATOMS: atom_id res chain seq x y z
N MET A 1 -30.87 39.69 -105.55
CA MET A 1 -31.63 39.92 -104.32
C MET A 1 -31.29 38.80 -103.34
N ILE A 2 -30.40 39.04 -102.39
CA ILE A 2 -30.16 38.09 -101.30
C ILE A 2 -31.35 38.25 -100.35
N SER A 3 -32.18 37.21 -100.26
CA SER A 3 -33.45 37.29 -99.53
C SER A 3 -33.19 37.54 -98.04
N SER A 4 -34.10 38.29 -97.41
CA SER A 4 -34.14 38.63 -95.99
C SER A 4 -34.02 37.41 -95.05
N TYR A 5 -34.22 36.19 -95.56
CA TYR A 5 -33.98 34.94 -94.84
C TYR A 5 -32.51 34.66 -94.52
N HIS A 6 -31.56 35.04 -95.39
CA HIS A 6 -30.13 34.76 -95.14
C HIS A 6 -29.53 35.66 -94.06
N ILE A 7 -29.99 36.89 -93.92
CA ILE A 7 -29.54 37.81 -92.86
C ILE A 7 -30.05 37.33 -91.50
N PHE A 8 -31.32 36.89 -91.43
CA PHE A 8 -31.92 36.41 -90.17
C PHE A 8 -31.24 35.13 -89.63
N ALA A 9 -30.85 34.20 -90.52
CA ALA A 9 -30.14 33.00 -90.14
C ALA A 9 -28.73 33.27 -89.57
N ILE A 10 -28.03 34.26 -90.12
CA ILE A 10 -26.69 34.65 -89.64
C ILE A 10 -26.78 35.32 -88.26
N TYR A 11 -27.76 36.21 -88.04
CA TYR A 11 -27.97 36.86 -86.74
C TYR A 11 -28.33 35.86 -85.64
N ASN A 12 -29.20 34.88 -85.92
CA ASN A 12 -29.54 33.84 -84.93
C ASN A 12 -28.36 32.92 -84.59
N ASN A 13 -27.50 32.61 -85.56
CA ASN A 13 -26.30 31.80 -85.31
C ASN A 13 -25.29 32.57 -84.43
N ILE A 14 -25.07 33.86 -84.72
CA ILE A 14 -24.18 34.71 -83.92
C ILE A 14 -24.75 34.89 -82.50
N PHE A 15 -26.05 35.12 -82.35
CA PHE A 15 -26.69 35.27 -81.04
C PHE A 15 -26.61 33.99 -80.21
N ASN A 16 -26.84 32.82 -80.81
CA ASN A 16 -26.72 31.53 -80.13
C ASN A 16 -25.27 31.20 -79.75
N GLN A 17 -24.28 31.54 -80.59
CA GLN A 17 -22.87 31.40 -80.22
C GLN A 17 -22.45 32.37 -79.11
N LEU A 18 -22.97 33.61 -79.10
CA LEU A 18 -22.72 34.55 -78.01
C LEU A 18 -23.33 34.05 -76.69
N GLN A 19 -24.57 33.56 -76.71
CA GLN A 19 -25.23 32.97 -75.54
C GLN A 19 -24.47 31.75 -75.04
N PHE A 20 -24.05 30.85 -75.94
CA PHE A 20 -23.23 29.69 -75.57
C PHE A 20 -21.89 30.10 -74.95
N TRP A 21 -21.23 31.11 -75.51
CA TRP A 21 -19.95 31.63 -75.00
C TRP A 21 -20.09 32.34 -73.65
N ILE A 22 -21.18 33.07 -73.42
CA ILE A 22 -21.50 33.70 -72.14
C ILE A 22 -21.81 32.63 -71.08
N LEU A 23 -22.59 31.60 -71.41
CA LEU A 23 -22.92 30.49 -70.50
C LEU A 23 -21.69 29.62 -70.18
N THR A 24 -20.79 29.40 -71.14
CA THR A 24 -19.50 28.72 -70.87
C THR A 24 -18.57 29.56 -70.01
N LYS A 25 -18.45 30.88 -70.24
CA LYS A 25 -17.67 31.75 -69.34
C LYS A 25 -18.26 31.85 -67.93
N ALA A 26 -19.59 31.88 -67.80
CA ALA A 26 -20.27 31.89 -66.51
C ALA A 26 -20.04 30.57 -65.73
N SER A 27 -20.17 29.42 -66.40
CA SER A 27 -19.92 28.10 -65.78
C SER A 27 -18.44 27.88 -65.42
N ILE A 28 -17.49 28.40 -66.20
CA ILE A 28 -16.05 28.39 -65.85
C ILE A 28 -15.78 29.29 -64.64
N LYS A 29 -16.36 30.50 -64.57
CA LYS A 29 -16.26 31.37 -63.38
C LYS A 29 -16.89 30.73 -62.14
N PHE A 30 -18.02 30.02 -62.29
CA PHE A 30 -18.67 29.30 -61.19
C PHE A 30 -17.81 28.13 -60.70
N LYS A 31 -17.27 27.29 -61.60
CA LYS A 31 -16.33 26.21 -61.24
C LYS A 31 -15.06 26.74 -60.59
N GLN A 32 -14.49 27.86 -61.07
CA GLN A 32 -13.32 28.48 -60.41
C GLN A 32 -13.64 29.03 -59.02
N LYS A 33 -14.87 29.54 -58.80
CA LYS A 33 -15.34 30.01 -57.49
C LYS A 33 -15.56 28.83 -56.54
N GLU A 34 -16.18 27.74 -56.99
CA GLU A 34 -16.33 26.50 -56.21
C GLU A 34 -14.98 25.84 -55.87
N ILE A 35 -14.04 25.82 -56.82
CA ILE A 35 -12.68 25.30 -56.59
C ILE A 35 -11.92 26.20 -55.59
N LYS A 36 -12.03 27.53 -55.69
CA LYS A 36 -11.45 28.46 -54.69
C LYS A 36 -12.09 28.32 -53.30
N ILE A 37 -13.40 28.08 -53.23
CA ILE A 37 -14.10 27.85 -51.94
C ILE A 37 -13.69 26.50 -51.35
N LYS A 38 -13.62 25.43 -52.15
CA LYS A 38 -13.14 24.11 -51.71
C LYS A 38 -11.66 24.14 -51.31
N PHE A 39 -10.82 24.90 -52.01
CA PHE A 39 -9.40 25.07 -51.67
C PHE A 39 -9.21 25.91 -50.40
N ASN A 40 -10.00 26.97 -50.19
CA ASN A 40 -9.93 27.77 -48.96
C ASN A 40 -10.54 27.05 -47.73
N VAL A 41 -11.54 26.18 -47.92
CA VAL A 41 -12.05 25.31 -46.85
C VAL A 41 -11.03 24.20 -46.53
N LEU A 42 -10.37 23.62 -47.54
CA LEU A 42 -9.34 22.60 -47.34
C LEU A 42 -8.06 23.17 -46.72
N VAL A 43 -7.66 24.40 -47.08
CA VAL A 43 -6.50 25.10 -46.48
C VAL A 43 -6.82 25.59 -45.06
N ARG A 44 -8.07 25.98 -44.75
CA ARG A 44 -8.49 26.30 -43.37
C ARG A 44 -8.72 25.07 -42.48
N LEU A 45 -9.01 23.90 -43.06
CA LEU A 45 -9.04 22.64 -42.31
C LEU A 45 -7.63 22.07 -42.03
N THR A 46 -6.62 22.42 -42.84
CA THR A 46 -5.23 22.03 -42.57
C THR A 46 -4.47 23.02 -41.66
N THR A 47 -5.01 24.21 -41.37
CA THR A 47 -4.38 25.12 -40.38
C THR A 47 -4.84 24.93 -38.94
N ILE A 48 -5.82 24.06 -38.67
CA ILE A 48 -6.17 23.63 -37.29
C ILE A 48 -5.55 22.27 -36.93
N LEU A 49 -5.01 21.53 -37.90
CA LEU A 49 -4.34 20.25 -37.67
C LEU A 49 -2.80 20.35 -37.61
N GLY A 50 -2.25 21.55 -37.71
CA GLY A 50 -0.80 21.81 -37.83
C GLY A 50 -0.14 22.48 -36.62
N LEU A 51 -0.81 22.55 -35.46
CA LEU A 51 -0.20 23.03 -34.22
C LEU A 51 -0.72 22.28 -32.97
N PHE A 52 -0.97 20.97 -33.11
CA PHE A 52 -0.72 20.05 -32.01
C PHE A 52 0.67 19.45 -32.24
N ILE A 53 1.70 20.29 -32.17
CA ILE A 53 2.89 19.83 -31.48
C ILE A 53 2.39 19.70 -30.04
N SER A 54 1.86 18.51 -29.70
CA SER A 54 1.86 18.08 -28.33
C SER A 54 3.34 18.06 -27.97
N THR A 55 3.83 19.19 -27.48
CA THR A 55 4.80 19.15 -26.42
C THR A 55 4.12 18.30 -25.37
N ASN A 56 4.37 17.00 -25.43
CA ASN A 56 4.50 16.21 -24.22
C ASN A 56 5.65 16.88 -23.48
N LEU A 57 5.38 18.05 -22.89
CA LEU A 57 5.95 18.38 -21.62
C LEU A 57 5.54 17.18 -20.79
N ALA A 58 6.47 16.22 -20.67
CA ALA A 58 6.37 15.22 -19.65
C ALA A 58 6.25 16.02 -18.37
N VAL A 59 5.02 16.26 -17.93
CA VAL A 59 4.76 16.76 -16.59
C VAL A 59 5.45 15.72 -15.74
N ALA A 60 6.55 16.12 -15.09
CA ALA A 60 7.27 15.22 -14.22
C ALA A 60 6.23 14.67 -13.24
N ASN A 61 6.07 13.34 -13.24
CA ASN A 61 5.15 12.69 -12.33
C ASN A 61 5.45 13.18 -10.91
N GLU A 62 4.42 13.49 -10.15
CA GLU A 62 4.61 13.88 -8.76
C GLU A 62 5.20 12.68 -8.01
N THR A 63 6.33 12.87 -7.33
CA THR A 63 6.96 11.78 -6.56
C THR A 63 6.30 11.63 -5.19
N ILE A 64 6.00 10.39 -4.83
CA ILE A 64 5.58 9.97 -3.50
C ILE A 64 6.77 9.29 -2.82
N THR A 65 7.19 9.81 -1.67
CA THR A 65 8.33 9.27 -0.91
C THR A 65 7.84 8.48 0.30
N VAL A 66 8.14 7.18 0.36
CA VAL A 66 7.69 6.30 1.45
C VAL A 66 8.88 5.62 2.12
N VAL A 67 9.01 5.80 3.44
CA VAL A 67 9.96 5.02 4.25
C VAL A 67 9.28 3.76 4.79
N ALA A 68 9.91 2.60 4.61
CA ALA A 68 9.30 1.32 4.93
C ALA A 68 10.34 0.30 5.42
N THR A 69 9.92 -0.60 6.30
CA THR A 69 10.69 -1.83 6.57
C THR A 69 10.72 -2.69 5.32
N LYS A 70 11.84 -3.36 5.06
CA LYS A 70 11.99 -4.18 3.85
C LYS A 70 10.91 -5.27 3.73
N PHE A 71 10.82 -6.17 4.73
CA PHE A 71 9.83 -7.23 4.75
C PHE A 71 8.66 -6.91 5.69
N PRO A 72 7.39 -7.13 5.26
CA PRO A 72 6.93 -7.26 3.87
C PRO A 72 6.56 -5.89 3.25
N ASN A 73 6.67 -4.78 4.00
CA ASN A 73 6.19 -3.46 3.58
C ASN A 73 6.83 -2.96 2.27
N GLY A 74 8.16 -3.03 2.17
CA GLY A 74 8.90 -2.64 0.96
C GLY A 74 8.56 -3.49 -0.25
N ASP A 75 8.38 -4.79 -0.07
CA ASP A 75 7.96 -5.70 -1.15
C ASP A 75 6.56 -5.37 -1.68
N VAL A 76 5.62 -5.06 -0.78
CA VAL A 76 4.27 -4.60 -1.15
C VAL A 76 4.32 -3.27 -1.91
N LEU A 77 5.19 -2.33 -1.50
CA LEU A 77 5.38 -1.06 -2.22
C LEU A 77 5.95 -1.25 -3.63
N LYS A 78 6.87 -2.20 -3.84
CA LYS A 78 7.43 -2.49 -5.18
C LYS A 78 6.37 -2.96 -6.17
N ILE A 79 5.40 -3.76 -5.72
CA ILE A 79 4.28 -4.20 -6.55
C ILE A 79 3.28 -3.06 -6.80
N THR A 80 3.22 -2.09 -5.89
CA THR A 80 2.37 -0.91 -6.00
C THR A 80 2.94 0.13 -6.96
N GLU A 81 4.26 0.24 -7.09
CA GLU A 81 4.95 1.21 -7.95
C GLU A 81 4.40 1.28 -9.40
N PRO A 82 4.26 0.18 -10.16
CA PRO A 82 3.72 0.25 -11.53
C PRO A 82 2.26 0.73 -11.57
N ILE A 83 1.47 0.47 -10.51
CA ILE A 83 0.08 0.91 -10.41
C ILE A 83 0.02 2.43 -10.21
N LEU A 84 0.89 2.97 -9.36
CA LEU A 84 1.03 4.42 -9.15
C LEU A 84 1.54 5.15 -10.39
N LYS A 85 2.47 4.52 -11.12
CA LYS A 85 3.00 5.08 -12.36
C LYS A 85 1.91 5.28 -13.42
N GLN A 86 0.96 4.36 -13.52
CA GLN A 86 -0.21 4.51 -14.40
C GLN A 86 -1.16 5.64 -13.95
N GLN A 87 -1.12 6.01 -12.67
CA GLN A 87 -1.88 7.12 -12.09
C GLN A 87 -1.14 8.46 -12.16
N GLY A 88 0.06 8.51 -12.76
CA GLY A 88 0.86 9.73 -12.89
C GLY A 88 1.73 10.06 -11.68
N TYR A 89 1.99 9.09 -10.80
CA TYR A 89 2.86 9.24 -9.63
C TYR A 89 4.08 8.33 -9.72
N ASP A 90 5.26 8.87 -9.42
CA ASP A 90 6.46 8.07 -9.23
C ASP A 90 6.59 7.69 -7.74
N LEU A 91 6.94 6.44 -7.43
CA LEU A 91 7.13 5.99 -6.04
C LEU A 91 8.63 5.88 -5.72
N LYS A 92 9.08 6.61 -4.70
CA LYS A 92 10.43 6.48 -4.14
C LYS A 92 10.38 5.75 -2.80
N ILE A 93 10.88 4.52 -2.78
CA ILE A 93 10.89 3.66 -1.60
C ILE A 93 12.22 3.84 -0.85
N ILE A 94 12.15 4.17 0.44
CA ILE A 94 13.31 4.21 1.35
C ILE A 94 13.22 3.00 2.27
N GLU A 95 13.92 1.91 1.92
CA GLU A 95 13.93 0.71 2.74
C GLU A 95 14.85 0.87 3.96
N ILE A 96 14.36 0.47 5.14
CA ILE A 96 15.15 0.33 6.36
C ILE A 96 15.20 -1.14 6.80
N PRO A 97 16.35 -1.62 7.34
CA PRO A 97 16.53 -3.03 7.69
C PRO A 97 15.69 -3.46 8.89
N SER A 98 15.53 -2.57 9.87
CA SER A 98 14.73 -2.80 11.07
C SER A 98 14.47 -1.47 11.79
N TYR A 99 13.42 -1.43 12.62
CA TYR A 99 13.12 -0.32 13.53
C TYR A 99 13.66 -0.54 14.94
N THR A 100 14.53 -1.54 15.16
CA THR A 100 15.02 -2.07 16.47
C THR A 100 15.89 -1.11 17.30
N GLY A 101 15.71 0.20 17.15
CA GLY A 101 16.09 1.13 18.21
C GLY A 101 15.10 0.97 19.37
N HIS A 102 15.62 0.77 20.57
CA HIS A 102 14.92 0.78 21.86
C HIS A 102 14.24 2.13 22.18
N GLY A 103 13.66 2.82 21.20
CA GLY A 103 13.45 4.26 21.25
C GLY A 103 12.27 4.75 20.44
N ILE A 104 11.16 4.00 20.38
CA ILE A 104 9.97 4.55 19.72
C ILE A 104 8.74 4.57 20.64
N VAL A 105 8.73 3.71 21.64
CA VAL A 105 8.02 3.95 22.89
C VAL A 105 8.86 3.35 23.99
N THR A 106 9.43 4.22 24.78
CA THR A 106 10.19 3.89 25.98
C THR A 106 9.29 4.14 27.17
N GLU A 107 9.56 3.46 28.29
CA GLU A 107 9.03 3.93 29.57
C GLU A 107 9.31 5.44 29.72
N LYS A 108 8.45 6.12 30.48
CA LYS A 108 8.57 7.55 30.79
C LYS A 108 10.00 7.89 31.25
N GLY A 109 10.84 8.38 30.33
CA GLY A 109 12.22 8.78 30.65
C GLY A 109 13.33 8.31 29.70
N SER A 110 13.12 7.39 28.74
CA SER A 110 14.21 6.99 27.84
C SER A 110 14.20 7.77 26.52
N THR A 111 15.36 8.25 26.08
CA THR A 111 15.55 9.04 24.86
C THR A 111 15.49 8.17 23.60
N PRO A 112 14.64 8.49 22.60
CA PRO A 112 14.68 7.87 21.29
C PRO A 112 16.06 8.01 20.64
N GLN A 113 16.55 7.00 19.92
CA GLN A 113 17.51 7.27 18.85
C GLN A 113 16.74 7.95 17.70
N GLU A 114 16.51 9.26 17.84
CA GLU A 114 15.55 10.07 17.06
C GLU A 114 15.77 10.02 15.54
N ILE A 115 17.01 9.88 15.07
CA ILE A 115 17.38 10.14 13.67
C ILE A 115 16.78 9.10 12.68
N HIS A 116 16.49 7.88 13.13
CA HIS A 116 16.03 6.78 12.27
C HIS A 116 14.56 6.39 12.45
N ASN A 117 13.80 7.11 13.28
CA ASN A 117 12.38 6.82 13.50
C ASN A 117 11.52 7.25 12.29
N PRO A 118 10.82 6.34 11.59
CA PRO A 118 10.01 6.70 10.43
C PRO A 118 8.83 7.63 10.75
N ASN A 119 8.27 7.57 11.96
CA ASN A 119 7.23 8.50 12.40
C ASN A 119 7.76 9.93 12.49
N LEU A 120 8.91 10.11 13.14
CA LEU A 120 9.55 11.42 13.25
C LEU A 120 9.97 11.96 11.88
N GLN A 121 10.47 11.09 10.99
CA GLN A 121 10.86 11.49 9.63
C GLN A 121 9.66 11.99 8.80
N VAL A 122 8.49 11.37 8.95
CA VAL A 122 7.25 11.85 8.31
C VAL A 122 6.74 13.14 8.96
N LEU A 123 6.77 13.23 10.30
CA LEU A 123 6.40 14.45 11.03
C LEU A 123 7.24 15.65 10.60
N ASN A 124 8.55 15.46 10.45
CA ASN A 124 9.49 16.50 10.02
C ASN A 124 9.43 16.80 8.52
N GLY A 125 8.53 16.16 7.77
CA GLY A 125 8.36 16.37 6.33
C GLY A 125 9.50 15.83 5.48
N LYS A 126 10.35 14.95 6.02
CA LYS A 126 11.43 14.30 5.25
C LYS A 126 10.88 13.34 4.19
N TYR A 127 9.79 12.65 4.52
CA TYR A 127 9.08 11.72 3.64
C TYR A 127 7.57 11.98 3.68
N ASP A 128 6.87 11.62 2.62
CA ASP A 128 5.43 11.86 2.51
C ASP A 128 4.61 10.91 3.37
N ALA A 129 5.05 9.66 3.49
CA ALA A 129 4.43 8.64 4.31
C ALA A 129 5.46 7.65 4.88
N ASN A 130 5.04 6.89 5.88
CA ASN A 130 5.75 5.69 6.33
C ASN A 130 4.83 4.47 6.25
N PHE A 131 5.45 3.30 6.14
CA PHE A 131 4.77 2.02 6.13
C PHE A 131 5.63 0.95 6.80
N PHE A 132 5.48 0.80 8.12
CA PHE A 132 6.33 -0.12 8.91
C PHE A 132 5.70 -0.66 10.20
N GLN A 133 4.53 -0.14 10.60
CA GLN A 133 3.99 -0.31 11.94
C GLN A 133 2.52 -0.77 11.91
N PRO A 134 2.05 -1.50 12.94
CA PRO A 134 0.63 -1.71 13.16
C PRO A 134 -0.05 -0.45 13.73
N ASP A 135 -1.36 -0.36 13.54
CA ASP A 135 -2.23 0.68 14.11
C ASP A 135 -2.03 0.90 15.61
N ILE A 136 -1.99 -0.16 16.42
CA ILE A 136 -1.78 -0.04 17.88
C ILE A 136 -0.47 0.68 18.26
N TYR A 137 0.56 0.55 17.44
CA TYR A 137 1.83 1.22 17.68
C TYR A 137 1.73 2.71 17.36
N LEU A 138 1.03 3.07 16.28
CA LEU A 138 0.77 4.46 15.93
C LEU A 138 -0.01 5.17 17.05
N ASP A 139 -1.03 4.51 17.59
CA ASP A 139 -1.83 5.04 18.71
C ASP A 139 -0.95 5.34 19.93
N GLU A 140 -0.11 4.39 20.34
CA GLU A 140 0.77 4.59 21.50
C GLU A 140 1.86 5.64 21.21
N TYR A 141 2.41 5.66 20.00
CA TYR A 141 3.36 6.69 19.59
C TYR A 141 2.76 8.09 19.67
N ASN A 142 1.55 8.30 19.13
CA ASN A 142 0.84 9.58 19.20
C ASN A 142 0.56 9.98 20.65
N LYS A 143 0.08 9.04 21.48
CA LYS A 143 -0.20 9.27 22.89
C LYS A 143 1.03 9.72 23.68
N LEU A 144 2.17 9.06 23.48
CA LEU A 144 3.37 9.32 24.28
C LEU A 144 4.19 10.51 23.78
N SER A 145 4.26 10.72 22.47
CA SER A 145 4.98 11.86 21.88
C SER A 145 4.15 13.14 21.84
N GLY A 146 2.83 13.05 22.03
CA GLY A 146 1.90 14.15 21.80
C GLY A 146 1.70 14.47 20.31
N SER A 147 2.15 13.62 19.39
CA SER A 147 1.95 13.80 17.96
C SER A 147 0.53 13.44 17.52
N ASN A 148 0.22 13.78 16.26
CA ASN A 148 -1.06 13.51 15.62
C ASN A 148 -0.87 12.95 14.21
N LEU A 149 0.01 11.97 14.04
CA LEU A 149 0.14 11.24 12.79
C LEU A 149 -1.17 10.51 12.45
N ALA A 150 -1.50 10.46 11.17
CA ALA A 150 -2.75 9.90 10.67
C ALA A 150 -2.50 8.56 9.98
N ASP A 151 -3.25 7.53 10.41
CA ASP A 151 -3.48 6.32 9.62
C ASP A 151 -4.34 6.67 8.40
N ILE A 152 -3.84 6.36 7.20
CA ILE A 152 -4.57 6.57 5.94
C ILE A 152 -4.98 5.28 5.25
N GLY A 153 -4.64 4.10 5.80
CA GLY A 153 -5.08 2.83 5.25
C GLY A 153 -4.41 1.60 5.85
N LYS A 154 -5.23 0.62 6.25
CA LYS A 154 -4.84 -0.74 6.61
C LYS A 154 -4.49 -1.56 5.36
N ILE A 155 -3.36 -2.25 5.37
CA ILE A 155 -2.86 -2.99 4.20
C ILE A 155 -2.76 -4.49 4.47
N PHE A 156 -2.05 -4.90 5.52
CA PHE A 156 -1.92 -6.31 5.85
C PHE A 156 -1.76 -6.52 7.34
N TYR A 157 -2.03 -7.73 7.77
CA TYR A 157 -1.82 -8.23 9.11
C TYR A 157 -0.81 -9.38 9.09
N VAL A 158 0.10 -9.37 10.06
CA VAL A 158 1.03 -10.48 10.32
C VAL A 158 0.68 -11.02 11.71
N PRO A 159 0.16 -12.26 11.81
CA PRO A 159 -0.32 -12.81 13.07
C PRO A 159 0.83 -13.10 14.03
N PHE A 160 0.54 -13.04 15.32
CA PHE A 160 1.32 -13.79 16.29
C PHE A 160 0.99 -15.27 16.20
N ALA A 161 1.95 -16.11 16.59
CA ALA A 161 1.77 -17.53 16.64
C ALA A 161 2.49 -18.14 17.84
N VAL A 162 1.98 -19.26 18.30
CA VAL A 162 2.56 -20.08 19.35
C VAL A 162 3.30 -21.23 18.72
N TYR A 163 4.58 -21.36 19.04
CA TYR A 163 5.45 -22.46 18.61
C TYR A 163 5.83 -23.28 19.82
N LEU A 164 5.48 -24.56 19.81
CA LEU A 164 5.90 -25.50 20.84
C LEU A 164 7.30 -26.04 20.52
N SER A 165 8.06 -26.34 21.57
CA SER A 165 9.35 -27.00 21.41
C SER A 165 9.19 -28.42 20.86
N PRO A 166 10.26 -29.02 20.30
CA PRO A 166 10.23 -30.40 19.80
C PRO A 166 9.79 -31.45 20.83
N ASN A 167 9.91 -31.17 22.13
CA ASN A 167 9.47 -32.05 23.20
C ASN A 167 7.95 -32.03 23.45
N HIS A 168 7.26 -31.01 22.92
CA HIS A 168 5.83 -30.84 23.09
C HIS A 168 5.10 -30.99 21.77
N LYS A 169 3.90 -31.53 21.85
CA LYS A 169 2.98 -31.56 20.73
C LYS A 169 1.59 -31.28 21.25
N LEU A 170 0.81 -30.53 20.48
CA LEU A 170 -0.62 -30.46 20.73
C LEU A 170 -1.23 -31.83 20.43
N GLU A 171 -1.54 -32.58 21.47
CA GLU A 171 -2.34 -33.81 21.37
C GLU A 171 -3.84 -33.50 21.23
N SER A 172 -4.26 -32.32 21.72
CA SER A 172 -5.59 -31.73 21.52
C SER A 172 -5.41 -30.30 21.02
N GLU A 173 -6.42 -29.71 20.36
CA GLU A 173 -6.37 -28.33 19.85
C GLU A 173 -6.33 -27.24 20.96
N SER A 174 -6.03 -27.61 22.22
CA SER A 174 -6.09 -26.72 23.38
C SER A 174 -4.75 -26.60 24.08
N LEU A 175 -4.20 -25.38 24.09
CA LEU A 175 -2.99 -25.05 24.85
C LEU A 175 -3.18 -25.19 26.36
N SER A 176 -4.37 -24.89 26.89
CA SER A 176 -4.65 -25.02 28.32
C SER A 176 -4.66 -26.49 28.78
N ILE A 177 -5.08 -27.43 27.92
CA ILE A 177 -4.96 -28.86 28.23
C ILE A 177 -3.48 -29.30 28.25
N LEU A 178 -2.68 -28.83 27.29
CA LEU A 178 -1.24 -29.08 27.29
C LEU A 178 -0.59 -28.55 28.58
N ALA A 179 -0.85 -27.29 28.94
CA ALA A 179 -0.31 -26.67 30.15
C ALA A 179 -0.78 -27.36 31.44
N LYS A 180 -2.01 -27.86 31.48
CA LYS A 180 -2.51 -28.68 32.60
C LYS A 180 -1.71 -29.98 32.77
N ASN A 181 -1.36 -30.63 31.67
CA ASN A 181 -0.62 -31.90 31.70
C ASN A 181 0.88 -31.70 31.96
N HIS A 182 1.40 -30.49 31.68
CA HIS A 182 2.79 -30.09 31.86
C HIS A 182 2.84 -28.79 32.67
N ASP A 183 2.51 -28.87 33.96
CA ASP A 183 2.55 -27.72 34.86
C ASP A 183 3.96 -27.11 34.93
N GLY A 184 4.06 -25.78 35.03
CA GLY A 184 5.35 -25.10 35.13
C GLY A 184 6.12 -24.91 33.82
N MET A 185 5.43 -24.98 32.66
CA MET A 185 6.06 -24.73 31.35
C MET A 185 6.75 -23.36 31.28
N THR A 186 7.91 -23.33 30.64
CA THR A 186 8.66 -22.11 30.36
C THR A 186 8.19 -21.49 29.03
N VAL A 187 7.73 -20.25 29.07
CA VAL A 187 7.13 -19.54 27.94
C VAL A 187 7.96 -18.31 27.58
N GLY A 188 8.50 -18.27 26.37
CA GLY A 188 9.21 -17.11 25.84
C GLY A 188 8.28 -16.14 25.12
N ILE A 189 8.32 -14.86 25.52
CA ILE A 189 7.59 -13.77 24.87
C ILE A 189 8.56 -12.65 24.43
N PRO A 190 8.18 -11.72 23.55
CA PRO A 190 9.07 -10.65 23.08
C PRO A 190 9.49 -9.67 24.19
N THR A 191 10.63 -8.99 24.00
CA THR A 191 11.11 -7.92 24.90
C THR A 191 10.46 -6.56 24.64
N SER A 192 9.97 -6.29 23.42
CA SER A 192 9.26 -5.05 23.09
C SER A 192 7.89 -5.01 23.76
N TYR A 193 7.57 -3.92 24.47
CA TYR A 193 6.37 -3.83 25.30
C TYR A 193 5.04 -4.08 24.55
N ILE A 194 4.82 -3.57 23.33
CA ILE A 194 3.62 -3.88 22.52
C ILE A 194 3.54 -5.37 22.18
N ASP A 195 4.65 -5.96 21.75
CA ASP A 195 4.69 -7.35 21.32
C ASP A 195 4.57 -8.30 22.52
N ALA A 196 5.16 -7.94 23.66
CA ALA A 196 4.98 -8.62 24.93
C ALA A 196 3.51 -8.58 25.36
N ALA A 197 2.87 -7.41 25.31
CA ALA A 197 1.45 -7.26 25.61
C ALA A 197 0.56 -8.09 24.68
N ARG A 198 0.88 -8.13 23.38
CA ARG A 198 0.19 -8.97 22.39
C ARG A 198 0.37 -10.45 22.69
N ALA A 199 1.58 -10.88 23.05
CA ALA A 199 1.84 -12.25 23.47
C ALA A 199 1.03 -12.62 24.73
N LEU A 200 1.02 -11.76 25.75
CA LEU A 200 0.23 -11.97 26.97
C LEU A 200 -1.27 -12.07 26.68
N LYS A 201 -1.81 -11.19 25.83
CA LYS A 201 -3.22 -11.28 25.39
C LYS A 201 -3.51 -12.56 24.63
N LEU A 202 -2.56 -13.07 23.84
CA LEU A 202 -2.71 -14.36 23.17
C LEU A 202 -2.71 -15.53 24.16
N LEU A 203 -1.91 -15.48 25.22
CA LEU A 203 -1.93 -16.46 26.30
C LEU A 203 -3.27 -16.41 27.06
N GLU A 204 -3.77 -15.21 27.39
CA GLU A 204 -5.07 -15.02 28.04
C GLU A 204 -6.23 -15.54 27.17
N ALA A 205 -6.24 -15.21 25.87
CA ALA A 205 -7.24 -15.68 24.92
C ALA A 205 -7.29 -17.21 24.78
N ASN A 206 -6.22 -17.90 25.21
CA ASN A 206 -6.12 -19.36 25.23
C ASN A 206 -6.20 -19.94 26.65
N HIS A 207 -6.71 -19.16 27.60
CA HIS A 207 -6.97 -19.56 28.98
C HIS A 207 -5.73 -20.05 29.75
N LEU A 208 -4.53 -19.60 29.36
CA LEU A 208 -3.28 -19.97 30.03
C LEU A 208 -2.99 -19.09 31.24
N ILE A 209 -3.43 -17.83 31.18
CA ILE A 209 -3.31 -16.81 32.23
C ILE A 209 -4.58 -15.95 32.25
N SER A 210 -4.72 -15.10 33.25
CA SER A 210 -5.69 -14.00 33.27
C SER A 210 -4.97 -12.68 33.48
N LEU A 211 -5.42 -11.62 32.81
CA LEU A 211 -4.85 -10.27 32.91
C LEU A 211 -5.83 -9.32 33.62
N ASN A 212 -5.29 -8.23 34.18
CA ASN A 212 -6.08 -7.12 34.66
C ASN A 212 -6.96 -6.56 33.54
N GLN A 213 -8.27 -6.47 33.79
CA GLN A 213 -9.21 -5.93 32.83
C GLN A 213 -8.99 -4.42 32.67
N GLY A 214 -8.95 -3.94 31.42
CA GLY A 214 -8.87 -2.52 31.09
C GLY A 214 -7.50 -2.01 30.62
N GLU A 215 -6.42 -2.78 30.81
CA GLU A 215 -5.10 -2.39 30.32
C GLU A 215 -4.97 -2.72 28.81
N GLN A 216 -4.65 -1.70 28.01
CA GLN A 216 -4.50 -1.87 26.57
C GLN A 216 -3.14 -2.49 26.23
N ILE A 217 -2.11 -2.23 27.04
CA ILE A 217 -0.76 -2.75 26.82
C ILE A 217 -0.25 -3.42 28.11
N PRO A 218 -0.83 -4.58 28.49
CA PRO A 218 -0.46 -5.26 29.73
C PRO A 218 0.99 -5.73 29.70
N ASN A 219 1.60 -5.77 30.88
CA ASN A 219 2.91 -6.37 31.12
C ASN A 219 2.79 -7.59 32.07
N ILE A 220 3.90 -8.25 32.37
CA ILE A 220 3.90 -9.48 33.20
C ILE A 220 3.33 -9.22 34.60
N SER A 221 3.50 -8.02 35.17
CA SER A 221 2.93 -7.67 36.48
C SER A 221 1.41 -7.48 36.47
N ASP A 222 0.79 -7.40 35.30
CA ASP A 222 -0.67 -7.33 35.14
C ASP A 222 -1.36 -8.71 35.13
N ILE A 223 -0.60 -9.79 35.30
CA ILE A 223 -1.15 -11.15 35.40
C ILE A 223 -1.84 -11.33 36.75
N THR A 224 -3.16 -11.57 36.70
CA THR A 224 -4.00 -11.77 37.90
C THR A 224 -4.19 -13.23 38.27
N ALA A 225 -4.03 -14.14 37.30
CA ALA A 225 -4.05 -15.58 37.54
C ALA A 225 -3.07 -16.30 36.60
N ASN A 226 -2.34 -17.26 37.15
CA ASN A 226 -1.44 -18.17 36.43
C ASN A 226 -1.68 -19.60 36.93
N PRO A 227 -2.81 -20.24 36.55
CA PRO A 227 -3.25 -21.51 37.12
C PRO A 227 -2.33 -22.70 36.79
N TYR A 228 -1.42 -22.55 35.83
CA TYR A 228 -0.49 -23.58 35.35
C TYR A 228 0.98 -23.25 35.68
N HIS A 229 1.21 -22.32 36.62
CA HIS A 229 2.54 -21.91 37.11
C HIS A 229 3.56 -21.59 36.01
N LEU A 230 3.10 -21.05 34.88
CA LEU A 230 3.94 -20.77 33.71
C LEU A 230 5.10 -19.82 34.07
N HIS A 231 6.31 -20.17 33.62
CA HIS A 231 7.49 -19.33 33.75
C HIS A 231 7.63 -18.45 32.50
N ILE A 232 7.03 -17.27 32.53
CA ILE A 232 7.03 -16.32 31.41
C ILE A 232 8.33 -15.49 31.43
N ILE A 233 9.11 -15.57 30.35
CA ILE A 233 10.41 -14.92 30.22
C ILE A 233 10.41 -14.09 28.94
N GLN A 234 10.90 -12.85 29.03
CA GLN A 234 11.10 -11.99 27.87
C GLN A 234 12.39 -12.37 27.13
N VAL A 235 12.29 -12.46 25.82
CA VAL A 235 13.33 -12.93 24.91
C VAL A 235 13.44 -11.99 23.72
N ASP A 236 14.66 -11.69 23.31
CA ASP A 236 14.89 -10.84 22.15
C ASP A 236 14.34 -11.48 20.86
N ASN A 237 13.56 -10.70 20.10
CA ASN A 237 12.86 -11.16 18.90
C ASN A 237 13.79 -11.79 17.84
N GLU A 238 15.06 -11.39 17.76
CA GLU A 238 15.99 -11.93 16.76
C GLU A 238 16.44 -13.36 17.07
N VAL A 239 16.42 -13.76 18.35
CA VAL A 239 16.83 -15.12 18.77
C VAL A 239 15.65 -16.06 18.98
N MET A 240 14.43 -15.54 19.18
CA MET A 240 13.20 -16.34 19.40
C MET A 240 12.99 -17.44 18.35
N PRO A 241 13.17 -17.22 17.02
CA PRO A 241 12.97 -18.27 16.03
C PRO A 241 13.91 -19.47 16.22
N LYS A 242 15.14 -19.25 16.68
CA LYS A 242 16.09 -20.34 16.98
C LYS A 242 15.69 -21.09 18.25
N LEU A 243 15.18 -20.37 19.25
CA LEU A 243 14.75 -20.95 20.52
C LEU A 243 13.49 -21.80 20.35
N ALA A 244 12.59 -21.43 19.44
CA ALA A 244 11.41 -22.23 19.10
C ALA A 244 11.75 -23.62 18.52
N LEU A 245 12.98 -23.80 18.02
CA LEU A 245 13.45 -25.06 17.42
C LEU A 245 14.26 -25.92 18.39
N ASN A 246 14.41 -25.50 19.65
CA ASN A 246 15.13 -26.23 20.68
C ASN A 246 14.29 -26.39 21.95
N ASN A 247 14.87 -27.02 22.97
CA ASN A 247 14.18 -27.35 24.22
C ASN A 247 14.49 -26.37 25.37
N SER A 248 14.96 -25.15 25.08
CA SER A 248 15.25 -24.13 26.12
C SER A 248 13.97 -23.49 26.66
N PHE A 249 12.91 -23.53 25.87
CA PHE A 249 11.56 -23.09 26.22
C PHE A 249 10.61 -24.20 25.84
N ASP A 250 9.49 -24.31 26.54
CA ASP A 250 8.40 -25.22 26.17
C ASP A 250 7.50 -24.60 25.11
N MET A 251 7.36 -23.27 25.16
CA MET A 251 6.53 -22.47 24.27
C MET A 251 7.24 -21.16 23.91
N ILE A 252 7.19 -20.76 22.64
CA ILE A 252 7.59 -19.43 22.16
C ILE A 252 6.38 -18.76 21.51
N VAL A 253 6.01 -17.57 21.99
CA VAL A 253 4.93 -16.75 21.43
C VAL A 253 5.54 -15.54 20.73
N MET A 254 5.41 -15.45 19.40
CA MET A 254 6.09 -14.40 18.63
C MET A 254 5.34 -13.99 17.35
N ASN A 255 5.75 -12.87 16.77
CA ASN A 255 5.31 -12.46 15.44
C ASN A 255 5.75 -13.48 14.37
N SER A 256 4.80 -14.07 13.66
CA SER A 256 5.08 -15.11 12.66
C SER A 256 5.90 -14.63 11.46
N GLY A 257 5.93 -13.33 11.16
CA GLY A 257 6.76 -12.76 10.10
C GLY A 257 8.26 -12.87 10.39
N ARG A 258 8.67 -12.72 11.66
CA ARG A 258 10.08 -12.91 12.08
C ARG A 258 10.47 -14.38 11.99
N ALA A 259 9.57 -15.28 12.41
CA ALA A 259 9.75 -16.72 12.27
C ALA A 259 9.91 -17.13 10.79
N TYR A 260 9.07 -16.58 9.91
CA TYR A 260 9.10 -16.83 8.47
C TYR A 260 10.46 -16.48 7.84
N LEU A 261 11.05 -15.34 8.22
CA LEU A 261 12.38 -14.93 7.75
C LEU A 261 13.52 -15.88 8.19
N LYS A 262 13.27 -16.73 9.18
CA LYS A 262 14.19 -17.77 9.66
C LYS A 262 13.74 -19.18 9.26
N HIS A 263 12.86 -19.29 8.25
CA HIS A 263 12.31 -20.54 7.73
C HIS A 263 11.44 -21.34 8.71
N LEU A 264 10.94 -20.69 9.77
CA LEU A 264 9.94 -21.26 10.66
C LEU A 264 8.56 -20.77 10.22
N TYR A 265 7.85 -21.61 9.47
CA TYR A 265 6.61 -21.23 8.80
C TYR A 265 5.41 -21.30 9.74
N ILE A 266 4.32 -20.61 9.37
CA ILE A 266 3.08 -20.61 10.13
C ILE A 266 2.46 -22.02 10.25
N THR A 267 2.73 -22.91 9.30
CA THR A 267 2.32 -24.33 9.35
C THR A 267 3.06 -25.14 10.41
N ASN A 268 4.17 -24.63 10.94
CA ASN A 268 4.88 -25.23 12.08
C ASN A 268 4.35 -24.72 13.42
N SER A 269 3.46 -23.72 13.42
CA SER A 269 2.89 -23.21 14.66
C SER A 269 1.78 -24.12 15.17
N SER A 270 1.64 -24.14 16.49
CA SER A 270 0.60 -24.88 17.20
C SER A 270 -0.69 -24.06 17.32
N LEU A 271 -0.56 -22.74 17.32
CA LEU A 271 -1.70 -21.81 17.31
C LEU A 271 -1.35 -20.53 16.56
N VAL A 272 -2.33 -19.97 15.86
CA VAL A 272 -2.21 -18.71 15.12
C VAL A 272 -3.23 -17.71 15.63
N GLU A 273 -2.78 -16.51 15.96
CA GLU A 273 -3.64 -15.39 16.33
C GLU A 273 -4.54 -14.98 15.16
N ASN A 274 -5.81 -14.75 15.46
CA ASN A 274 -6.80 -14.25 14.49
C ASN A 274 -7.43 -12.95 14.98
N ASN A 275 -6.66 -11.85 14.94
CA ASN A 275 -7.14 -10.52 15.31
C ASN A 275 -6.62 -9.44 14.33
N PRO A 276 -7.06 -9.47 13.05
CA PRO A 276 -6.58 -8.53 12.05
C PRO A 276 -6.98 -7.07 12.34
N ASP A 277 -8.06 -6.85 13.10
CA ASP A 277 -8.64 -5.53 13.32
C ASP A 277 -7.79 -4.61 14.20
N ARG A 278 -6.96 -5.17 15.09
CA ARG A 278 -6.16 -4.40 16.08
C ARG A 278 -4.64 -4.43 15.84
N TYR A 279 -4.19 -5.07 14.77
CA TYR A 279 -2.76 -5.25 14.46
C TYR A 279 -2.44 -5.15 12.97
N SER A 280 -3.32 -4.51 12.20
CA SER A 280 -3.09 -4.26 10.79
C SER A 280 -1.93 -3.26 10.63
N ASN A 281 -0.98 -3.58 9.76
CA ASN A 281 0.03 -2.63 9.30
C ASN A 281 -0.63 -1.54 8.47
N VAL A 282 -0.35 -0.30 8.86
CA VAL A 282 -0.98 0.90 8.33
C VAL A 282 0.03 1.77 7.60
N VAL A 283 -0.48 2.48 6.59
CA VAL A 283 0.25 3.59 5.96
C VAL A 283 -0.02 4.84 6.77
N VAL A 284 1.03 5.56 7.14
CA VAL A 284 0.93 6.72 8.02
C VAL A 284 1.48 7.97 7.34
N THR A 285 0.76 9.08 7.46
CA THR A 285 1.21 10.41 7.03
C THR A 285 0.86 11.46 8.08
N THR A 286 1.15 12.73 7.82
CA THR A 286 0.70 13.83 8.69
C THR A 286 -0.78 14.15 8.45
N THR A 287 -1.49 14.62 9.48
CA THR A 287 -2.89 15.09 9.36
C THR A 287 -3.10 16.12 8.25
N LYS A 288 -2.10 16.95 7.96
CA LYS A 288 -2.11 17.90 6.84
C LYS A 288 -2.17 17.21 5.48
N ASN A 289 -1.46 16.09 5.31
CA ASN A 289 -1.31 15.40 4.03
C ASN A 289 -2.33 14.28 3.80
N GLN A 290 -3.04 13.83 4.84
CA GLN A 290 -3.93 12.65 4.81
C GLN A 290 -4.97 12.68 3.68
N ASN A 291 -5.45 13.86 3.29
CA ASN A 291 -6.49 14.03 2.27
C ASN A 291 -5.95 14.41 0.88
N SER A 292 -4.63 14.51 0.73
CA SER A 292 -4.01 14.91 -0.54
C SER A 292 -4.29 13.89 -1.65
N PRO A 293 -4.37 14.34 -2.93
CA PRO A 293 -4.56 13.43 -4.06
C PRO A 293 -3.53 12.31 -4.12
N LYS A 294 -2.25 12.61 -3.85
CA LYS A 294 -1.18 11.61 -3.84
C LYS A 294 -1.31 10.56 -2.74
N MET A 295 -1.77 10.93 -1.53
CA MET A 295 -1.98 9.96 -0.45
C MET A 295 -3.19 9.05 -0.75
N LYS A 296 -4.25 9.60 -1.34
CA LYS A 296 -5.39 8.81 -1.81
C LYS A 296 -4.99 7.84 -2.92
N ALA A 297 -4.14 8.28 -3.86
CA ALA A 297 -3.59 7.42 -4.90
C ALA A 297 -2.74 6.29 -4.32
N LEU A 298 -1.84 6.59 -3.36
CA LEU A 298 -1.02 5.61 -2.65
C LEU A 298 -1.86 4.53 -1.99
N VAL A 299 -2.87 4.92 -1.19
CA VAL A 299 -3.73 3.98 -0.47
C VAL A 299 -4.54 3.13 -1.45
N LYS A 300 -5.15 3.75 -2.48
CA LYS A 300 -5.91 3.03 -3.49
C LYS A 300 -5.05 2.01 -4.24
N ALA A 301 -3.80 2.35 -4.55
CA ALA A 301 -2.87 1.44 -5.21
C ALA A 301 -2.43 0.30 -4.29
N LEU A 302 -2.13 0.59 -3.01
CA LEU A 302 -1.80 -0.45 -2.01
C LEU A 302 -2.97 -1.39 -1.71
N GLN A 303 -4.21 -0.90 -1.85
CA GLN A 303 -5.43 -1.67 -1.64
C GLN A 303 -5.98 -2.29 -2.94
N SER A 304 -5.16 -2.41 -3.99
CA SER A 304 -5.60 -2.97 -5.27
C SER A 304 -5.77 -4.49 -5.22
N ALA A 305 -6.50 -5.04 -6.21
CA ALA A 305 -6.66 -6.48 -6.36
C ALA A 305 -5.32 -7.18 -6.66
N GLU A 306 -4.43 -6.52 -7.40
CA GLU A 306 -3.07 -7.00 -7.70
C GLU A 306 -2.23 -7.13 -6.44
N VAL A 307 -2.25 -6.12 -5.56
CA VAL A 307 -1.53 -6.17 -4.29
C VAL A 307 -2.10 -7.26 -3.37
N ARG A 308 -3.44 -7.37 -3.29
CA ARG A 308 -4.08 -8.46 -2.54
C ARG A 308 -3.63 -9.83 -3.03
N LYS A 309 -3.64 -10.04 -4.35
CA LYS A 309 -3.20 -11.30 -4.97
C LYS A 309 -1.73 -11.58 -4.68
N PHE A 310 -0.88 -10.56 -4.78
CA PHE A 310 0.53 -10.68 -4.43
C PHE A 310 0.72 -11.16 -2.99
N ILE A 311 0.04 -10.54 -2.02
CA ILE A 311 0.13 -10.92 -0.61
C ILE A 311 -0.31 -12.38 -0.41
N GLN A 312 -1.44 -12.78 -1.00
CA GLN A 312 -1.98 -14.14 -0.88
C GLN A 312 -1.03 -15.21 -1.43
N GLN A 313 -0.29 -14.91 -2.50
CA GLN A 313 0.51 -15.89 -3.23
C GLN A 313 1.96 -16.01 -2.72
N ASN A 314 2.55 -14.93 -2.20
CA ASN A 314 4.01 -14.86 -1.99
C ASN A 314 4.47 -15.16 -0.56
N TYR A 315 3.54 -15.22 0.41
CA TYR A 315 3.90 -15.26 1.83
C TYR A 315 3.44 -16.51 2.58
N LYS A 316 3.01 -17.58 1.88
CA LYS A 316 2.60 -18.86 2.49
C LYS A 316 1.64 -18.70 3.69
N GLY A 317 0.74 -17.73 3.62
CA GLY A 317 -0.25 -17.42 4.66
C GLY A 317 0.26 -16.63 5.88
N VAL A 318 1.55 -16.26 5.95
CA VAL A 318 2.10 -15.47 7.07
C VAL A 318 1.74 -13.99 6.99
N VAL A 319 1.53 -13.46 5.78
CA VAL A 319 1.02 -12.11 5.57
C VAL A 319 -0.38 -12.24 5.02
N LYS A 320 -1.35 -11.59 5.67
CA LYS A 320 -2.77 -11.62 5.29
C LYS A 320 -3.21 -10.21 4.94
N ALA A 321 -3.78 -10.00 3.75
CA ALA A 321 -4.34 -8.70 3.40
C ALA A 321 -5.47 -8.33 4.38
N SER A 322 -5.55 -7.05 4.76
CA SER A 322 -6.50 -6.55 5.77
C SER A 322 -7.43 -5.44 5.24
N PHE A 323 -7.47 -5.28 3.93
CA PHE A 323 -8.42 -4.44 3.19
C PHE A 323 -9.35 -5.32 2.36
#